data_AF-A0A8J7KDX0-F1
#
_entry.id   AF-A0A8J7KDX0-F1
#
_cell.length_a   1.000
_cell.length_b   1.000
_cell.length_c   1.000
_cell.angle_alpha   90.00
_cell.angle_beta   90.00
_cell.angle_gamma   90.00
#
_symmetry.space_group_name_H-M   'P 1'
#
loop_
_entity.id
_entity.type
_entity.pdbx_description
1 polymer ?
#
loop_
_entity_poly.entity_id
_entity_poly.type
_entity_poly.pdbx_seq_one_letter_code
_entity_poly.pdbx_strand_id
1 'polypeptide(L)' 'MTHPTTPAPLGPEDVHAAAATLRKIIAAVESGALDAHPLMLARLTGALDVLDVLDTGRADGAAR' A
#
# COMPACT_ATOMS: atom_id res chain seq x y z
N MET A 1 -28.75 -17.98 -16.05
CA MET A 1 -27.36 -17.64 -16.44
C MET A 1 -26.94 -16.44 -15.61
N THR A 2 -26.15 -16.63 -14.56
CA THR A 2 -25.67 -15.52 -13.71
C THR A 2 -24.49 -14.88 -14.43
N HIS A 3 -24.63 -13.62 -14.84
CA HIS A 3 -23.53 -12.81 -15.36
C HIS A 3 -22.39 -12.79 -14.31
N PRO A 4 -21.12 -12.99 -14.70
CA PRO A 4 -20.01 -12.68 -13.82
C PRO A 4 -20.03 -11.17 -13.59
N THR A 5 -20.33 -10.76 -12.36
CA THR A 5 -20.28 -9.35 -11.95
C THR A 5 -18.82 -8.92 -12.07
N THR A 6 -18.53 -8.04 -13.03
CA THR A 6 -17.20 -7.43 -13.13
C THR A 6 -16.93 -6.69 -11.83
N PRO A 7 -15.78 -6.92 -11.15
CA PRO A 7 -15.45 -6.16 -9.95
C PRO A 7 -15.49 -4.66 -10.28
N ALA A 8 -16.07 -3.88 -9.37
CA ALA A 8 -16.13 -2.44 -9.52
C ALA A 8 -14.70 -1.87 -9.65
N PRO A 9 -14.50 -0.83 -10.47
CA PRO A 9 -13.21 -0.16 -10.54
C PRO A 9 -12.83 0.37 -9.15
N LEU A 10 -11.55 0.26 -8.81
CA LEU A 10 -11.02 0.82 -7.55
C LEU A 10 -11.20 2.33 -7.53
N GLY A 11 -11.85 2.83 -6.47
CA GLY A 11 -12.05 4.24 -6.22
C GLY A 11 -10.89 4.86 -5.43
N PRO A 12 -10.84 6.20 -5.34
CA PRO A 12 -9.86 6.90 -4.51
C PRO A 12 -9.91 6.46 -3.04
N GLU A 13 -11.11 6.17 -2.50
CA GLU A 13 -11.24 5.67 -1.13
C GLU A 13 -10.59 4.29 -0.91
N ASP A 14 -10.60 3.43 -1.94
CA ASP A 14 -9.96 2.12 -1.88
C ASP A 14 -8.42 2.28 -1.85
N VAL A 15 -7.89 3.21 -2.65
CA VAL A 15 -6.46 3.55 -2.67
C VAL A 15 -6.04 4.12 -1.32
N HIS A 16 -6.81 5.06 -0.78
CA HIS A 16 -6.56 5.66 0.53
C HIS A 16 -6.56 4.60 1.65
N ALA A 17 -7.55 3.72 1.66
CA ALA A 17 -7.65 2.64 2.64
C ALA A 17 -6.50 1.63 2.53
N ALA A 18 -6.07 1.31 1.30
CA ALA A 18 -4.92 0.46 1.04
C ALA A 18 -3.63 1.11 1.55
N ALA A 19 -3.39 2.39 1.26
CA ALA A 19 -2.23 3.13 1.75
C ALA A 19 -2.18 3.17 3.29
N ALA A 20 -3.31 3.47 3.93
CA ALA A 20 -3.43 3.48 5.39
C ALA A 20 -3.15 2.11 6.02
N THR A 21 -3.60 1.02 5.37
CA THR A 21 -3.33 -0.34 5.82
C THR A 21 -1.85 -0.69 5.69
N LEU A 22 -1.24 -0.34 4.56
CA LEU A 22 0.16 -0.63 4.30
C LEU A 22 1.10 0.11 5.26
N ARG A 23 0.79 1.36 5.62
CA ARG A 23 1.52 2.10 6.67
C ARG A 23 1.52 1.36 8.01
N LYS A 24 0.39 0.78 8.41
CA LYS A 24 0.29 -0.01 9.67
C LYS A 24 1.17 -1.26 9.63
N ILE A 25 1.23 -1.93 8.48
CA ILE A 25 2.07 -3.12 8.31
C ILE A 25 3.55 -2.74 8.40
N ILE A 26 3.97 -1.69 7.70
CA ILE A 26 5.35 -1.19 7.74
C ILE A 26 5.73 -0.81 9.18
N ALA A 27 4.87 -0.06 9.88
CA ALA A 27 5.11 0.31 11.27
C ALA A 27 5.24 -0.91 12.21
N ALA A 28 4.43 -1.96 12.00
CA ALA A 28 4.54 -3.20 12.77
C ALA A 28 5.85 -3.95 12.48
N VAL A 29 6.36 -3.90 11.25
CA VAL A 29 7.66 -4.47 10.90
C VAL A 29 8.79 -3.67 11.55
N GLU A 30 8.75 -2.34 11.46
CA GLU A 30 9.77 -1.46 12.03
C GLU A 30 9.82 -1.53 13.57
N SER A 31 8.67 -1.76 14.21
CA SER A 31 8.61 -1.96 15.67
C SER A 31 9.02 -3.37 16.11
N GLY A 32 9.30 -4.29 15.18
CA GLY A 32 9.58 -5.70 15.46
C GLY A 32 8.36 -6.50 15.92
N ALA A 33 7.14 -5.98 15.75
CA ALA A 33 5.90 -6.70 16.04
C ALA A 33 5.54 -7.71 14.94
N LEU A 34 6.10 -7.52 13.73
CA LEU A 34 5.97 -8.43 12.61
C LEU A 34 7.35 -8.71 12.00
N ASP A 35 7.76 -9.97 11.99
CA ASP A 35 8.97 -10.36 11.28
C ASP A 35 8.77 -10.29 9.76
N ALA A 36 9.62 -9.53 9.09
CA ALA A 36 9.66 -9.47 7.64
C ALA A 36 11.10 -9.48 7.15
N HIS A 37 11.34 -10.20 6.05
CA HIS A 37 12.64 -10.16 5.39
C HIS A 37 12.93 -8.71 4.90
N PRO A 38 14.19 -8.22 4.93
CA PRO A 38 14.51 -6.85 4.49
C PRO A 38 14.02 -6.52 3.07
N LEU A 39 14.09 -7.50 2.16
CA LEU A 39 13.55 -7.38 0.81
C LEU A 39 12.02 -7.17 0.78
N MET A 40 11.29 -7.78 1.72
CA MET A 40 9.85 -7.61 1.84
C MET A 40 9.52 -6.21 2.34
N LEU A 41 10.25 -5.70 3.34
CA LEU A 41 10.09 -4.33 3.81
C LEU A 41 10.31 -3.31 2.69
N ALA A 42 11.40 -3.43 1.92
CA ALA A 42 11.67 -2.55 0.78
C ALA A 42 10.55 -2.58 -0.28
N ARG A 43 9.95 -3.75 -0.52
CA ARG A 43 8.80 -3.87 -1.44
C ARG A 43 7.53 -3.24 -0.89
N LEU A 44 7.27 -3.35 0.41
CA LEU A 44 6.12 -2.71 1.06
C LEU A 44 6.27 -1.19 1.02
N THR A 45 7.46 -0.66 1.30
CA THR A 45 7.74 0.78 1.18
C THR A 45 7.54 1.27 -0.26
N GLY A 46 8.10 0.58 -1.26
CA GLY A 46 7.90 0.96 -2.66
C GLY A 46 6.44 0.85 -3.12
N ALA A 47 5.67 -0.11 -2.60
CA ALA A 47 4.24 -0.19 -2.85
C ALA A 47 3.47 0.98 -2.21
N LEU A 48 3.89 1.43 -1.02
CA LEU A 48 3.30 2.61 -0.37
C LEU A 48 3.54 3.88 -1.17
N ASP A 49 4.75 4.07 -1.69
CA ASP A 49 5.08 5.23 -2.54
C ASP A 49 4.15 5.30 -3.77
N VAL A 50 3.90 4.15 -4.41
CA VAL A 50 2.96 4.08 -5.54
C VAL A 50 1.54 4.44 -5.11
N LEU A 51 1.09 3.93 -3.97
CA LEU A 51 -0.25 4.24 -3.46
C LEU A 51 -0.38 5.72 -3.08
N ASP A 52 0.65 6.35 -2.54
CA ASP A 52 0.64 7.78 -2.19
C ASP A 52 0.63 8.67 -3.42
N VAL A 53 1.31 8.25 -4.51
CA VAL A 53 1.18 8.89 -5.82
C VAL A 53 -0.25 8.77 -6.36
N LEU A 54 -0.89 7.61 -6.21
CA LEU A 54 -2.27 7.42 -6.67
C LEU A 54 -3.30 8.16 -5.81
N ASP A 55 -3.07 8.28 -4.51
CA ASP A 55 -3.98 8.94 -3.56
C ASP A 55 -3.87 10.47 -3.62
N THR A 56 -2.64 10.99 -3.61
CA THR A 56 -2.39 12.44 -3.43
C THR A 56 -1.68 13.11 -4.60
N GLY A 57 -1.20 12.34 -5.58
CA GLY A 57 -0.36 12.86 -6.66
C GLY A 57 1.06 13.25 -6.22
N ARG A 58 1.46 12.98 -4.97
CA ARG A 58 2.84 13.20 -4.49
C ARG A 58 3.55 11.87 -4.30
N ALA A 59 4.75 11.79 -4.87
CA ALA A 59 5.73 10.81 -4.44
C ALA A 59 6.49 11.40 -3.25
N ASP A 60 6.20 10.93 -2.04
CA ASP A 60 7.15 11.03 -0.93
C ASP A 60 8.23 9.96 -1.12
N GLY A 61 8.86 9.97 -2.29
CA GLY A 61 9.91 9.02 -2.61
C GLY A 61 10.99 9.13 -1.55
N ALA A 62 11.20 8.04 -0.81
CA ALA A 62 12.32 7.86 0.08
C ALA A 62 13.63 7.87 -0.74
N ALA A 63 14.03 9.05 -1.21
CA ALA A 63 15.36 9.32 -1.73
C ALA A 63 16.28 9.50 -0.51
N ARG A 64 16.84 8.40 -0.04
CA ARG A 64 18.04 8.37 0.80
C ARG A 64 19.11 7.53 0.13
#